data_AF-A0A924LCK2-F1
#
_entry.id   AF-A0A924LCK2-F1
#
_cell.length_a   1.000
_cell.length_b   1.000
_cell.length_c   1.000
_cell.angle_alpha   90.00
_cell.angle_beta   90.00
_cell.angle_gamma   90.00
#
_symmetry.space_group_name_H-M   'P 1'
#
loop_
_entity.id
_entity.type
_entity.pdbx_description
1 polymer ?
#
loop_
_entity_poly.entity_id
_entity_poly.type
_entity_poly.pdbx_seq_one_letter_code
_entity_poly.pdbx_strand_id
1 'polypeptide(L)' 'AGKEPGTFVANEKYCEQPGAVRIEGNLPKSANSGVHSADDVLLTAIGPGSEQFRGRIDNVRVFRIMATALGLGE' A
#
# COMPACT_ATOMS: atom_id res chain seq x y z
N ALA A 1 -20.21 2.30 -10.29
CA ALA A 1 -19.83 0.98 -10.84
C ALA A 1 -19.95 1.03 -12.36
N GLY A 2 -19.08 0.32 -13.08
CA GLY A 2 -19.15 0.18 -14.53
C GLY A 2 -20.25 -0.79 -14.97
N LYS A 3 -20.40 -0.94 -16.29
CA LYS A 3 -21.44 -1.79 -16.89
C LYS A 3 -21.30 -3.26 -16.49
N GLU A 4 -20.08 -3.72 -16.26
CA GLU A 4 -19.79 -5.07 -15.78
C GLU A 4 -19.70 -5.08 -14.25
N PRO A 5 -20.24 -6.12 -13.57
CA PRO A 5 -20.13 -6.26 -12.12
C PRO A 5 -18.67 -6.18 -11.64
N GLY A 6 -18.44 -5.48 -10.53
CA GLY A 6 -17.10 -5.35 -9.95
C GLY A 6 -16.15 -4.41 -10.70
N THR A 7 -16.63 -3.68 -11.71
CA THR A 7 -15.81 -2.69 -12.42
C THR A 7 -16.04 -1.25 -11.93
N PHE A 8 -14.99 -0.44 -12.03
CA PHE A 8 -14.96 0.97 -11.66
C PHE A 8 -14.63 1.80 -12.90
N VAL A 9 -15.52 2.73 -13.25
CA VAL A 9 -15.36 3.65 -14.38
C VAL A 9 -15.69 5.06 -13.92
N ALA A 10 -15.05 6.06 -14.54
CA ALA A 10 -15.40 7.45 -14.33
C ALA A 10 -16.89 7.69 -14.64
N ASN A 11 -17.52 8.60 -13.89
CA ASN A 11 -18.90 8.99 -14.15
C ASN A 11 -18.92 9.95 -15.35
N GLU A 12 -19.47 9.48 -16.46
CA GLU A 12 -19.48 10.20 -17.74
C GLU A 12 -20.18 11.57 -17.66
N LYS A 13 -21.16 11.74 -16.76
CA LYS A 13 -21.84 13.03 -16.54
C LYS A 13 -20.88 14.16 -16.16
N TYR A 14 -19.76 13.86 -15.50
CA TYR A 14 -18.76 14.86 -15.16
C TYR A 14 -17.86 15.24 -16.35
N CYS A 15 -17.81 14.39 -17.38
CA CYS A 15 -17.05 14.64 -18.60
C CYS A 15 -17.81 15.57 -19.58
N GLU A 16 -19.12 15.72 -19.41
CA GLU A 16 -19.97 16.57 -20.26
C GLU A 16 -19.91 18.06 -19.86
N GLN A 17 -19.28 18.41 -18.74
CA GLN A 17 -19.21 19.79 -18.27
C GLN A 17 -18.26 20.65 -19.13
N PRO A 18 -18.60 21.92 -19.45
CA PRO A 18 -17.72 22.80 -20.20
C PRO A 18 -16.33 22.93 -19.55
N GLY A 19 -15.28 22.61 -20.30
CA GLY A 19 -13.89 22.66 -19.83
C GLY A 19 -13.43 21.42 -19.06
N ALA A 20 -14.26 20.38 -18.93
CA ALA A 20 -13.83 19.12 -18.34
C ALA A 20 -12.85 18.36 -19.25
N VAL A 21 -11.84 17.73 -18.65
CA VAL A 21 -10.90 16.84 -19.34
C VAL A 21 -10.90 15.49 -18.63
N ARG A 22 -11.08 14.42 -19.40
CA ARG A 22 -11.03 13.06 -18.88
C ARG A 22 -9.58 12.70 -18.54
N ILE A 23 -9.35 12.31 -17.29
CA ILE A 23 -8.08 11.74 -16.82
C ILE A 23 -8.30 10.25 -16.57
N GLU A 24 -7.61 9.41 -17.33
CA GLU A 24 -7.68 7.97 -17.14
C GLU A 24 -6.86 7.54 -15.92
N GLY A 25 -7.42 6.63 -15.12
CA GLY A 25 -6.68 5.98 -14.04
C GLY A 25 -5.69 4.96 -14.61
N ASN A 26 -4.58 4.76 -13.91
CA ASN A 26 -3.55 3.78 -14.26
C ASN A 26 -3.84 2.36 -13.73
N LEU A 27 -4.96 2.17 -13.03
CA LEU A 27 -5.34 0.90 -12.43
C LEU A 27 -6.30 0.11 -13.32
N PRO A 28 -6.26 -1.24 -13.27
CA PRO A 28 -7.28 -2.07 -13.87
C PRO A 28 -8.69 -1.68 -13.39
N LYS A 29 -9.70 -1.74 -14.26
CA LYS A 29 -11.09 -1.42 -13.90
C LYS A 29 -11.67 -2.32 -12.80
N SER A 30 -11.06 -3.46 -12.52
CA SER A 30 -11.45 -4.36 -11.43
C SER A 30 -10.84 -3.98 -10.07
N ALA A 31 -9.90 -3.04 -10.03
CA ALA A 31 -9.28 -2.59 -8.78
C ALA A 31 -10.25 -1.67 -8.02
N ASN A 32 -10.60 -2.05 -6.79
CA ASN A 32 -11.55 -1.34 -5.94
C ASN A 32 -10.92 -0.23 -5.08
N SER A 33 -9.58 -0.15 -5.05
CA SER A 33 -8.82 0.88 -4.37
C SER A 33 -7.58 1.23 -5.19
N GLY A 34 -7.25 2.52 -5.22
CA GLY A 34 -5.99 3.04 -5.75
C GLY A 34 -5.13 3.74 -4.71
N VAL A 35 -5.42 3.50 -3.44
CA VAL A 35 -4.70 4.07 -2.30
C VAL A 35 -4.07 2.93 -1.47
N HIS A 36 -3.14 3.31 -0.59
CA HIS A 36 -2.54 2.38 0.37
C HIS A 36 -3.61 1.79 1.30
N SER A 37 -3.47 0.51 1.65
CA SER A 37 -4.29 -0.16 2.67
C SER A 37 -3.52 -0.27 4.00
N ALA A 38 -4.25 -0.54 5.08
CA ALA A 38 -3.71 -0.72 6.43
C ALA A 38 -3.48 -2.21 6.77
N ASP A 39 -3.31 -3.06 5.76
CA ASP A 39 -3.10 -4.49 5.96
C ASP A 39 -1.71 -4.75 6.56
N ASP A 40 -1.61 -5.75 7.43
CA ASP A 40 -0.31 -6.24 7.89
C ASP A 40 0.47 -6.85 6.70
N VAL A 41 1.78 -6.64 6.64
CA VAL A 41 2.66 -7.17 5.58
C VAL A 41 3.62 -8.24 6.10
N LEU A 42 4.06 -9.12 5.20
CA LEU A 42 5.08 -10.13 5.52
C LEU A 42 6.45 -9.47 5.68
N LEU A 43 7.13 -9.81 6.77
CA LEU A 43 8.49 -9.38 7.08
C LEU A 43 9.39 -10.60 7.25
N THR A 44 10.54 -10.60 6.58
CA THR A 44 11.57 -11.64 6.70
C THR A 44 12.87 -11.03 7.20
N ALA A 45 13.65 -11.80 7.98
CA ALA A 45 14.93 -11.38 8.52
C ALA A 45 15.91 -12.55 8.57
N ILE A 46 17.19 -12.26 8.37
CA ILE A 46 18.31 -13.21 8.42
C ILE A 46 19.52 -12.55 9.09
N GLY A 47 20.35 -13.34 9.77
CA GLY A 47 21.56 -12.88 10.41
C GLY A 47 21.39 -12.60 11.92
N PRO A 48 22.40 -11.97 12.56
CA PRO A 48 22.35 -11.64 13.98
C PRO A 48 21.14 -10.76 14.32
N GLY A 49 20.38 -11.11 15.37
CA GLY A 49 19.18 -10.37 15.77
C GLY A 49 17.91 -10.74 15.01
N SER A 50 17.98 -11.63 14.01
CA SER A 50 16.82 -12.06 13.21
C SER A 50 15.71 -12.70 14.04
N GLU A 51 16.03 -13.34 15.17
CA GLU A 51 15.07 -13.91 16.09
C GLU A 51 14.12 -12.87 16.72
N GLN A 52 14.51 -11.60 16.76
CA GLN A 52 13.70 -10.51 17.29
C GLN A 52 12.54 -10.11 16.38
N PHE A 53 12.51 -10.60 15.14
CA PHE A 53 11.45 -10.35 14.15
C PHE A 53 10.36 -11.44 14.13
N ARG A 54 10.37 -12.38 15.10
CA ARG A 54 9.35 -13.44 15.18
C ARG A 54 7.99 -12.90 15.65
N GLY A 55 6.93 -13.34 14.98
CA GLY A 55 5.55 -13.00 15.31
C GLY A 55 5.08 -11.69 14.66
N ARG A 56 3.97 -11.16 15.16
CA ARG A 56 3.43 -9.87 14.71
C ARG A 56 4.15 -8.74 15.46
N ILE A 57 4.78 -7.83 14.72
CA ILE A 57 5.48 -6.68 15.30
C ILE A 57 5.03 -5.38 14.64
N ASP A 58 5.18 -4.28 15.37
CA ASP A 58 4.97 -2.94 14.85
C ASP A 58 6.16 -2.46 13.99
N ASN A 59 5.91 -1.61 13.00
CA ASN A 59 6.94 -1.14 12.07
C ASN A 59 8.03 -0.29 12.76
N VAL A 60 7.74 0.40 13.87
CA VAL A 60 8.74 1.15 14.63
C VAL A 60 9.75 0.21 15.27
N ARG A 61 9.33 -1.02 15.60
CA ARG A 61 10.22 -2.02 16.17
C ARG A 61 11.24 -2.52 15.15
N VAL A 62 10.90 -2.55 13.86
CA VAL A 62 11.84 -2.89 12.78
C VAL A 62 13.05 -1.95 12.81
N PHE A 63 12.81 -0.64 12.87
CA PHE A 63 13.87 0.36 12.98
C PHE A 63 14.79 0.11 14.18
N ARG A 64 14.20 -0.10 15.38
CA ARG A 64 14.97 -0.28 16.61
C ARG A 64 15.84 -1.53 16.57
N ILE A 65 15.30 -2.64 16.09
CA ILE A 65 16.06 -3.90 15.98
C ILE A 65 17.22 -3.74 14.99
N MET A 66 17.01 -3.07 13.85
CA MET A 66 18.10 -2.79 12.91
C MET A 66 19.18 -1.89 13.52
N ALA A 67 18.79 -0.83 14.24
CA ALA A 67 19.74 0.06 14.91
C ALA A 67 20.59 -0.70 15.93
N THR A 68 19.98 -1.57 16.74
CA THR A 68 20.70 -2.45 17.68
C THR A 68 21.61 -3.44 16.97
N ALA A 69 21.15 -4.10 15.89
CA ALA A 69 21.97 -5.06 15.15
C ALA A 69 23.20 -4.40 14.49
N LEU A 70 23.11 -3.11 14.15
CA LEU A 70 24.18 -2.30 13.58
C LEU A 70 25.05 -1.61 14.64
N GLY A 71 24.72 -1.71 15.94
CA GLY A 71 25.45 -1.02 17.02
C GLY A 71 25.34 0.50 16.95
N LEU A 72 24.21 1.06 16.50
CA LEU A 72 24.02 2.50 16.41
C LEU A 72 23.56 3.09 17.74
N GLY A 73 24.16 4.22 18.14
CA GLY A 73 23.77 4.96 19.34
C GLY A 73 24.43 4.50 20.65
N GLU A 74 25.47 3.67 20.53
CA GLU A 74 26.44 3.35 21.60
C GLU A 74 27.51 4.45 21.73
#